data_AF-A0A7H0M8D0-F1
#
_entry.id   AF-A0A7H0M8D0-F1
#
_cell.length_a   1.000
_cell.length_b   1.000
_cell.length_c   1.000
_cell.angle_alpha   90.00
_cell.angle_beta   90.00
_cell.angle_gamma   90.00
#
_symmetry.space_group_name_H-M   'P 1'
#
loop_
_entity.id
_entity.type
_entity.pdbx_description
1 polymer ?
#
loop_
_entity_poly.entity_id
_entity_poly.type
_entity_poly.pdbx_seq_one_letter_code
_entity_poly.pdbx_strand_id
1 'polypeptide(L)'
;MSNFIDDFFEAEDELNENTRFLIDKSHQNGLTWPMYEKHEKALNKYFYKVKKIISSHDFDFYTLLRSKDAEVRMVALKLIKDGLLDVSSSVMKELFMISITGNDEEKLLAFSLISLRNWLEDYVENIQEVVSELYNEPMDYYLFESVANFLFILKDKNMFIKHVQMGLANNDEDILELANEYMEKL
;
A
#
# COMPACT_ATOMS: atom_id res chain seq x y z
N MET A 1 19.92 5.79 -6.02
CA MET A 1 18.68 5.40 -5.30
C MET A 1 18.91 5.29 -3.80
N SER A 2 19.99 4.66 -3.29
CA SER A 2 20.22 4.56 -1.84
C SER A 2 20.15 5.90 -1.11
N ASN A 3 20.88 6.93 -1.59
CA ASN A 3 20.85 8.25 -0.94
C ASN A 3 19.46 8.89 -0.88
N PHE A 4 18.58 8.63 -1.85
CA PHE A 4 17.22 9.17 -1.83
C PHE A 4 16.35 8.53 -0.76
N ILE A 5 16.45 7.20 -0.62
CA ILE A 5 15.69 6.43 0.37
C ILE A 5 16.17 6.79 1.78
N ASP A 6 17.50 6.83 1.97
CA ASP A 6 18.11 7.23 3.23
C ASP A 6 17.72 8.66 3.63
N ASP A 7 17.82 9.63 2.70
CA ASP A 7 17.44 11.02 2.94
C ASP A 7 15.93 11.16 3.28
N PHE A 8 15.08 10.34 2.66
CA PHE A 8 13.65 10.33 2.94
C PHE A 8 13.37 9.81 4.35
N PHE A 9 13.94 8.66 4.73
CA PHE A 9 13.76 8.10 6.05
C PHE A 9 14.35 8.99 7.14
N GLU A 10 15.47 9.69 6.91
CA GLU A 10 15.98 10.69 7.85
C GLU A 10 14.97 11.83 8.08
N ALA A 11 14.29 12.29 7.03
CA ALA A 11 13.24 13.30 7.15
C ALA A 11 12.01 12.77 7.91
N GLU A 12 11.60 11.52 7.66
CA GLU A 12 10.49 10.86 8.34
C GLU A 12 10.80 10.61 9.83
N ASP A 13 11.99 10.13 10.15
CA ASP A 13 12.44 9.89 11.52
C ASP A 13 12.46 11.19 12.33
N GLU A 14 12.96 12.28 11.75
CA GLU A 14 12.90 13.58 12.41
C GLU A 14 11.45 14.02 12.70
N LEU A 15 10.51 13.79 11.76
CA LEU A 15 9.09 14.09 12.00
C LEU A 15 8.55 13.23 13.15
N ASN A 16 8.83 11.93 13.12
CA ASN A 16 8.38 10.96 14.12
C ASN A 16 8.89 11.34 15.51
N GLU A 17 10.19 11.64 15.66
CA GLU A 17 10.77 12.06 16.94
C GLU A 17 10.12 13.33 17.49
N ASN A 18 9.88 14.31 16.61
CA ASN A 18 9.29 15.60 17.01
C ASN A 18 7.81 15.51 17.37
N THR A 19 7.12 14.45 16.93
CA THR A 19 5.66 14.29 17.08
C THR A 19 5.24 13.09 17.93
N ARG A 20 6.18 12.21 18.31
CA ARG A 20 5.96 10.95 19.04
C ARG A 20 5.02 11.04 20.23
N PHE A 21 5.16 12.08 21.04
CA PHE A 21 4.39 12.25 22.27
C PHE A 21 3.15 13.13 22.12
N LEU A 22 2.82 13.59 20.90
CA LEU A 22 1.73 14.53 20.69
C LEU A 22 0.39 13.93 21.10
N ILE A 23 0.08 12.72 20.63
CA ILE A 23 -1.18 12.02 20.90
C ILE A 23 -1.31 11.77 22.41
N ASP A 24 -0.32 11.14 23.04
CA ASP A 24 -0.35 10.83 24.47
C ASP A 24 -0.51 12.08 25.34
N LYS A 25 0.24 13.15 25.02
CA LYS A 25 0.13 14.42 25.75
C LYS A 25 -1.22 15.09 25.54
N SER A 26 -1.78 14.99 24.33
CA SER A 26 -3.08 15.57 24.00
C SER A 26 -4.23 14.85 24.71
N HIS A 27 -4.15 13.52 24.89
CA HIS A 27 -5.13 12.76 25.64
C HIS A 27 -5.09 13.07 27.14
N GLN A 28 -3.90 13.29 27.71
CA GLN A 28 -3.75 13.58 29.13
C GLN A 28 -4.12 15.01 29.51
N ASN A 29 -3.73 15.99 28.69
CA ASN A 29 -3.78 17.41 29.07
C ASN A 29 -4.66 18.27 28.13
N GLY A 30 -5.31 17.65 27.16
CA GLY A 30 -5.93 18.35 26.03
C GLY A 30 -4.90 18.84 25.01
N LEU A 31 -5.35 19.12 23.79
CA LEU A 31 -4.52 19.74 22.76
C LEU A 31 -4.41 21.24 23.04
N THR A 32 -3.21 21.70 23.40
CA THR A 32 -2.94 23.12 23.62
C THR A 32 -2.41 23.79 22.35
N TRP A 33 -2.60 25.11 22.24
CA TRP A 33 -2.08 25.89 21.11
C TRP A 33 -0.57 25.74 20.90
N PRO A 34 0.30 25.79 21.94
CA PRO A 34 1.73 25.56 21.76
C PRO A 34 2.08 24.15 21.25
N MET A 35 1.29 23.14 21.60
CA MET A 35 1.49 21.77 21.10
C MET A 35 1.15 21.69 19.60
N TYR A 36 0.05 22.32 19.19
CA TYR A 36 -0.33 22.42 17.79
C TYR A 36 0.73 23.16 16.96
N GLU A 37 1.17 24.35 17.40
CA GLU A 37 2.21 25.11 16.68
C GLU A 37 3.52 24.33 16.52
N LYS A 38 3.93 23.57 17.55
CA LYS A 38 5.11 22.72 17.47
C LYS A 38 4.92 21.62 16.42
N HIS A 39 3.76 20.98 16.40
CA HIS A 39 3.44 19.93 15.43
C HIS A 39 3.40 20.48 14.00
N GLU A 40 2.76 21.62 13.79
CA GLU A 40 2.70 22.29 12.48
C GLU A 40 4.11 22.65 11.97
N LYS A 41 4.99 23.16 12.83
CA LYS A 41 6.39 23.44 12.47
C LYS A 41 7.15 22.17 12.06
N ALA A 42 6.93 21.05 12.77
CA ALA A 42 7.55 19.77 12.44
C ALA A 42 7.06 19.26 11.07
N LEU A 43 5.75 19.30 10.82
CA LEU A 43 5.16 18.93 9.53
C LEU A 43 5.69 19.81 8.39
N ASN A 44 5.73 21.13 8.57
CA ASN A 44 6.25 22.05 7.55
C ASN A 44 7.73 21.77 7.23
N LYS A 45 8.54 21.46 8.26
CA LYS A 45 9.94 21.07 8.07
C LYS A 45 10.07 19.76 7.29
N TYR A 46 9.25 18.76 7.62
CA TYR A 46 9.18 17.50 6.89
C TYR A 46 8.85 17.74 5.40
N PHE A 47 7.73 18.42 5.11
CA PHE A 47 7.33 18.69 3.73
C PHE A 47 8.38 19.51 2.95
N TYR A 48 9.05 20.45 3.60
CA TYR A 48 10.16 21.18 2.98
C TYR A 48 11.34 20.27 2.62
N LYS A 49 11.77 19.41 3.55
CA LYS A 49 12.85 18.44 3.33
C LYS A 49 12.51 17.49 2.19
N VAL A 50 11.33 16.87 2.22
CA VAL A 50 10.93 15.91 1.18
C VAL A 50 10.82 16.56 -0.19
N LYS A 51 10.24 17.77 -0.29
CA LYS A 51 10.22 18.52 -1.55
C LYS A 51 11.63 18.82 -2.08
N LYS A 52 12.57 19.15 -1.19
CA LYS A 52 13.97 19.36 -1.57
C LYS A 52 14.61 18.08 -2.08
N ILE A 53 14.38 16.95 -1.41
CA ILE A 53 14.88 15.62 -1.80
C ILE A 53 14.35 15.23 -3.19
N ILE A 54 13.04 15.41 -3.42
CA ILE A 54 12.41 15.16 -4.73
C ILE A 54 13.04 16.06 -5.81
N SER A 55 13.23 17.35 -5.51
CA SER A 55 13.75 18.30 -6.50
C SER A 55 15.24 18.11 -6.79
N SER A 56 16.00 17.50 -5.88
CA SER A 56 17.44 17.25 -6.04
C SER A 56 17.75 15.97 -6.81
N HIS A 57 16.72 15.20 -7.18
CA HIS A 57 16.88 13.96 -7.88
C HIS A 57 16.00 13.88 -9.12
N ASP A 58 16.52 13.28 -10.18
CA ASP A 58 15.78 13.03 -11.41
C ASP A 58 15.30 11.58 -11.40
N PHE A 59 14.07 11.36 -10.93
CA PHE A 59 13.46 10.02 -10.89
C PHE A 59 12.06 10.05 -11.49
N ASP A 60 11.74 8.99 -12.23
CA ASP A 60 10.40 8.68 -12.66
C ASP A 60 9.63 7.97 -11.53
N PHE A 61 8.57 8.59 -11.01
CA PHE A 61 7.76 8.03 -9.92
C PHE A 61 7.08 6.70 -10.27
N TYR A 62 6.74 6.49 -11.54
CA TYR A 62 6.21 5.19 -11.99
C TYR A 62 7.25 4.10 -11.84
N THR A 63 8.52 4.43 -12.10
CA THR A 63 9.64 3.52 -11.90
C THR A 63 9.83 3.19 -10.42
N LEU A 64 9.56 4.12 -9.48
CA LEU A 64 9.63 3.83 -8.04
C LEU A 64 8.54 2.85 -7.59
N LEU A 65 7.29 3.04 -8.01
CA LEU A 65 6.18 2.12 -7.70
C LEU A 65 6.41 0.72 -8.29
N ARG A 66 7.09 0.62 -9.44
CA ARG A 66 7.44 -0.65 -10.10
C ARG A 66 8.78 -1.23 -9.66
N SER A 67 9.44 -0.63 -8.67
CA SER A 67 10.72 -1.12 -8.18
C SER A 67 10.59 -2.54 -7.63
N LYS A 68 11.62 -3.36 -7.83
CA LYS A 68 11.71 -4.67 -7.16
C LYS A 68 12.02 -4.55 -5.68
N ASP A 69 12.57 -3.41 -5.26
CA ASP A 69 12.88 -3.09 -3.89
C ASP A 69 11.64 -2.56 -3.15
N ALA A 70 11.27 -3.24 -2.07
CA ALA A 70 10.10 -2.91 -1.25
C ALA A 70 10.24 -1.57 -0.52
N GLU A 71 11.46 -1.18 -0.11
CA GLU A 71 11.67 0.12 0.54
C GLU A 71 11.45 1.26 -0.45
N VAL A 72 11.89 1.08 -1.69
CA VAL A 72 11.67 2.05 -2.77
C VAL A 72 10.18 2.23 -3.06
N ARG A 73 9.44 1.11 -3.17
CA ARG A 73 7.98 1.15 -3.36
C ARG A 73 7.29 1.79 -2.16
N MET A 74 7.72 1.47 -0.93
CA MET A 74 7.18 2.06 0.30
C MET A 74 7.32 3.59 0.31
N VAL A 75 8.49 4.12 -0.03
CA VAL A 75 8.70 5.57 -0.13
C VAL A 75 7.75 6.17 -1.17
N ALA A 76 7.57 5.53 -2.34
CA ALA A 76 6.63 6.01 -3.35
C ALA A 76 5.18 6.06 -2.83
N LEU A 77 4.73 5.02 -2.12
CA LEU A 77 3.40 4.98 -1.50
C LEU A 77 3.23 6.08 -0.44
N LYS A 78 4.24 6.33 0.40
CA LYS A 78 4.23 7.39 1.43
C LYS A 78 4.16 8.77 0.80
N LEU A 79 4.91 9.01 -0.27
CA LEU A 79 4.85 10.27 -1.02
C LEU A 79 3.46 10.54 -1.61
N ILE A 80 2.80 9.49 -2.11
CA ILE A 80 1.41 9.56 -2.58
C ILE A 80 0.46 9.89 -1.42
N LYS A 81 0.57 9.17 -0.30
CA LYS A 81 -0.25 9.37 0.90
C LYS A 81 -0.15 10.81 1.42
N ASP A 82 1.05 11.36 1.41
CA ASP A 82 1.33 12.71 1.90
C ASP A 82 0.92 13.81 0.91
N GLY A 83 0.36 13.45 -0.25
CA GLY A 83 -0.11 14.40 -1.27
C GLY A 83 1.02 15.12 -2.00
N LEU A 84 2.24 14.58 -1.92
CA LEU A 84 3.40 15.11 -2.64
C LEU A 84 3.45 14.61 -4.09
N LEU A 85 2.66 13.59 -4.41
CA LEU A 85 2.48 13.05 -5.74
C LEU A 85 1.00 12.98 -6.09
N ASP A 86 0.68 13.56 -7.24
CA ASP A 86 -0.64 13.37 -7.82
C ASP A 86 -0.76 11.96 -8.38
N VAL A 87 -1.92 11.34 -8.17
CA VAL A 87 -2.20 9.97 -8.52
C VAL A 87 -3.29 9.99 -9.57
N SER A 88 -2.90 9.84 -10.83
CA SER A 88 -3.86 9.64 -11.91
C SER A 88 -4.19 8.15 -12.07
N SER A 89 -5.17 7.82 -12.91
CA SER A 89 -5.53 6.42 -13.21
C SER A 89 -4.37 5.59 -13.78
N SER A 90 -3.31 6.24 -14.29
CA SER A 90 -2.11 5.60 -14.81
C SER A 90 -1.30 4.77 -13.81
N VAL A 91 -1.37 5.03 -12.51
CA VAL A 91 -0.67 4.24 -11.46
C VAL A 91 -1.60 3.25 -10.75
N MET A 92 -2.86 3.20 -11.17
CA MET A 92 -3.90 2.43 -10.50
C MET A 92 -3.61 0.94 -10.51
N LYS A 93 -3.16 0.44 -11.66
CA LYS A 93 -2.81 -0.97 -11.84
C LYS A 93 -1.69 -1.37 -10.88
N GLU A 94 -0.67 -0.53 -10.74
CA GLU A 94 0.44 -0.74 -9.80
C GLU A 94 -0.04 -0.71 -8.36
N LEU A 95 -0.94 0.20 -7.99
CA LEU A 95 -1.50 0.22 -6.64
C LEU A 95 -2.31 -1.03 -6.33
N PHE A 96 -3.15 -1.50 -7.27
CA PHE A 96 -3.88 -2.76 -7.12
C PHE A 96 -2.91 -3.94 -6.98
N MET A 97 -1.88 -3.99 -7.82
CA MET A 97 -0.84 -5.01 -7.74
C MET A 97 -0.15 -5.03 -6.38
N ILE A 98 0.33 -3.88 -5.91
CA ILE A 98 0.98 -3.75 -4.60
C ILE A 98 0.01 -4.11 -3.47
N SER A 99 -1.27 -3.77 -3.58
CA SER A 99 -2.29 -4.12 -2.57
C SER A 99 -2.51 -5.63 -2.41
N ILE A 100 -2.03 -6.42 -3.38
CA ILE A 100 -2.12 -7.88 -3.37
C ILE A 100 -0.74 -8.51 -3.11
N THR A 101 0.32 -8.04 -3.76
CA THR A 101 1.64 -8.72 -3.75
C THR A 101 2.69 -8.04 -2.89
N GLY A 102 2.42 -6.85 -2.36
CA GLY A 102 3.34 -6.14 -1.48
C GLY A 102 3.57 -6.86 -0.15
N ASN A 103 4.53 -6.40 0.64
CA ASN A 103 4.59 -6.76 2.05
C ASN A 103 3.36 -6.20 2.81
N ASP A 104 3.18 -6.59 4.07
CA ASP A 104 1.98 -6.23 4.85
C ASP A 104 1.75 -4.71 4.95
N GLU A 105 2.81 -3.93 5.13
CA GLU A 105 2.72 -2.47 5.21
C GLU A 105 2.37 -1.85 3.84
N GLU A 106 3.00 -2.34 2.78
CA GLU A 106 2.72 -1.92 1.40
C GLU A 106 1.27 -2.22 1.02
N LYS A 107 0.78 -3.42 1.36
CA LYS A 107 -0.60 -3.87 1.10
C LYS A 107 -1.60 -2.94 1.76
N LEU A 108 -1.42 -2.68 3.05
CA LEU A 108 -2.30 -1.80 3.83
C LEU A 108 -2.31 -0.37 3.27
N LEU A 109 -1.12 0.16 2.97
CA LEU A 109 -1.00 1.53 2.48
C LEU A 109 -1.59 1.68 1.07
N ALA A 110 -1.27 0.77 0.15
CA ALA A 110 -1.84 0.77 -1.20
C ALA A 110 -3.36 0.63 -1.16
N PHE A 111 -3.89 -0.30 -0.35
CA PHE A 111 -5.33 -0.47 -0.20
C PHE A 111 -6.02 0.79 0.36
N SER A 112 -5.41 1.46 1.34
CA SER A 112 -5.90 2.74 1.86
C SER A 112 -5.96 3.82 0.76
N LEU A 113 -4.93 3.92 -0.08
CA LEU A 113 -4.85 4.89 -1.17
C LEU A 113 -5.90 4.65 -2.25
N ILE A 114 -6.18 3.39 -2.58
CA ILE A 114 -7.24 2.97 -3.51
C ILE A 114 -8.61 3.33 -2.92
N SER A 115 -8.83 2.98 -1.65
CA SER A 115 -10.10 3.20 -0.96
C SER A 115 -10.45 4.68 -0.81
N LEU A 116 -9.47 5.52 -0.46
CA LEU A 116 -9.66 6.98 -0.35
C LEU A 116 -10.13 7.64 -1.66
N ARG A 117 -9.94 6.97 -2.79
CA ARG A 117 -10.31 7.44 -4.12
C ARG A 117 -11.55 6.75 -4.70
N ASN A 118 -12.21 5.87 -3.92
CA ASN A 118 -13.35 5.05 -4.35
C ASN A 118 -13.10 4.18 -5.59
N TRP A 119 -11.84 3.85 -5.87
CA TRP A 119 -11.48 3.12 -7.10
C TRP A 119 -11.92 1.67 -7.14
N LEU A 120 -12.29 1.08 -6.00
CA LEU A 120 -12.80 -0.30 -5.93
C LEU A 120 -14.09 -0.47 -6.74
N GLU A 121 -14.95 0.55 -6.77
CA GLU A 121 -16.23 0.51 -7.48
C GLU A 121 -16.11 0.97 -8.93
N ASP A 122 -15.28 1.99 -9.18
CA ASP A 122 -15.16 2.63 -10.49
C ASP A 122 -14.34 1.82 -11.51
N TYR A 123 -13.51 0.86 -11.05
CA TYR A 123 -12.50 0.19 -11.88
C TYR A 123 -12.51 -1.34 -11.75
N VAL A 124 -13.70 -1.93 -11.65
CA VAL A 124 -13.88 -3.39 -11.58
C VAL A 124 -13.11 -4.10 -12.69
N GLU A 125 -13.19 -3.63 -13.94
CA GLU A 125 -12.48 -4.23 -15.09
C GLU A 125 -10.96 -4.29 -14.88
N ASN A 126 -10.34 -3.23 -14.37
CA ASN A 126 -8.91 -3.21 -14.07
C ASN A 126 -8.53 -4.17 -12.94
N ILE A 127 -9.39 -4.32 -11.95
CA ILE A 127 -9.22 -5.33 -10.89
C ILE A 127 -9.23 -6.74 -11.50
N GLN A 128 -10.14 -7.01 -12.43
CA GLN A 128 -10.21 -8.31 -13.11
C GLN A 128 -8.94 -8.60 -13.92
N GLU A 129 -8.44 -7.57 -14.62
CA GLU A 129 -7.19 -7.65 -15.38
C GLU A 129 -6.01 -7.97 -14.46
N VAL A 130 -5.87 -7.24 -13.35
CA VAL A 130 -4.83 -7.43 -12.34
C VAL A 130 -4.86 -8.86 -11.77
N VAL A 131 -6.03 -9.34 -11.34
CA VAL A 131 -6.16 -10.70 -10.78
C VAL A 131 -5.86 -11.76 -11.86
N SER A 132 -6.26 -11.52 -13.10
CA SER A 132 -5.95 -12.42 -14.22
C SER A 132 -4.46 -12.48 -14.54
N GLU A 133 -3.74 -11.36 -14.42
CA GLU A 133 -2.29 -11.33 -14.56
C GLU A 133 -1.59 -12.14 -13.48
N LEU A 134 -2.04 -12.02 -12.23
CA LEU A 134 -1.51 -12.82 -11.11
C LEU A 134 -1.69 -14.33 -11.32
N TYR A 135 -2.78 -14.74 -11.98
CA TYR A 135 -2.99 -16.15 -12.31
C TYR A 135 -2.09 -16.69 -13.42
N ASN A 136 -1.40 -15.82 -14.17
CA ASN A 136 -0.40 -16.25 -15.15
C ASN A 136 0.99 -16.47 -14.54
N GLU A 137 1.21 -16.02 -13.31
CA GLU A 137 2.43 -16.26 -12.55
C GLU A 137 2.35 -17.59 -11.78
N PRO A 138 3.48 -18.23 -11.44
CA PRO A 138 3.49 -19.38 -10.54
C PRO A 138 2.79 -19.04 -9.22
N MET A 139 1.68 -19.73 -8.94
CA MET A 139 0.90 -19.52 -7.73
C MET A 139 1.54 -20.27 -6.56
N ASP A 140 2.06 -19.52 -5.60
CA ASP A 140 2.45 -20.06 -4.29
C ASP A 140 1.34 -19.83 -3.24
N TYR A 141 1.52 -20.41 -2.06
CA TYR A 141 0.59 -20.29 -0.94
C TYR A 141 0.28 -18.82 -0.58
N TYR A 142 1.30 -17.96 -0.51
CA TYR A 142 1.16 -16.58 -0.06
C TYR A 142 0.44 -15.71 -1.09
N LEU A 143 0.72 -15.91 -2.38
CA LEU A 143 0.02 -15.22 -3.45
C LEU A 143 -1.44 -15.67 -3.50
N PHE A 144 -1.70 -16.98 -3.34
CA PHE A 144 -3.06 -17.50 -3.27
C PHE A 144 -3.84 -16.86 -2.12
N GLU A 145 -3.29 -16.92 -0.89
CA GLU A 145 -3.89 -16.28 0.29
C GLU A 145 -4.12 -14.77 0.07
N SER A 146 -3.15 -14.08 -0.51
CA SER A 146 -3.24 -12.63 -0.71
C SER A 146 -4.33 -12.24 -1.72
N VAL A 147 -4.49 -13.00 -2.80
CA VAL A 147 -5.58 -12.81 -3.77
C VAL A 147 -6.92 -13.10 -3.11
N ALA A 148 -7.05 -14.18 -2.36
CA ALA A 148 -8.27 -14.52 -1.62
C ALA A 148 -8.69 -13.41 -0.66
N ASN A 149 -7.75 -12.90 0.15
CA ASN A 149 -7.99 -11.82 1.10
C ASN A 149 -8.44 -10.53 0.40
N PHE A 150 -7.79 -10.18 -0.72
CA PHE A 150 -8.16 -9.01 -1.51
C PHE A 150 -9.58 -9.12 -2.08
N LEU A 151 -9.93 -10.28 -2.66
CA LEU A 151 -11.27 -10.55 -3.20
C LEU A 151 -12.35 -10.56 -2.12
N PHE A 152 -12.02 -11.04 -0.92
CA PHE A 152 -12.91 -10.99 0.23
C PHE A 152 -13.22 -9.55 0.64
N ILE A 153 -12.21 -8.68 0.68
CA ILE A 153 -12.38 -7.25 0.99
C ILE A 153 -13.26 -6.56 -0.06
N LEU A 154 -13.08 -6.90 -1.34
CA LEU A 154 -13.91 -6.39 -2.44
C LEU A 154 -15.36 -6.89 -2.40
N LYS A 155 -15.65 -7.93 -1.61
CA LYS A 155 -16.95 -8.63 -1.59
C LYS A 155 -17.35 -9.16 -2.98
N ASP A 156 -16.38 -9.45 -3.86
CA ASP A 156 -16.64 -10.04 -5.17
C ASP A 156 -16.79 -11.56 -5.03
N LYS A 157 -18.03 -12.00 -4.74
CA LYS A 157 -18.33 -13.42 -4.53
C LYS A 157 -18.01 -14.27 -5.76
N ASN A 158 -18.20 -13.75 -6.97
CA ASN A 158 -17.99 -14.52 -8.20
C ASN A 158 -16.50 -14.79 -8.43
N MET A 159 -15.66 -13.77 -8.27
CA MET A 159 -14.21 -13.93 -8.36
C MET A 159 -13.66 -14.79 -7.24
N PHE A 160 -14.17 -14.63 -6.01
CA PHE A 160 -13.73 -15.43 -4.88
C PHE A 160 -14.05 -16.93 -5.08
N ILE A 161 -15.25 -17.28 -5.56
CA ILE A 161 -15.60 -18.67 -5.92
C ILE A 161 -14.65 -19.21 -6.99
N LYS A 162 -14.39 -18.43 -8.04
CA LYS A 162 -13.44 -18.82 -9.10
C LYS A 162 -12.04 -19.06 -8.54
N HIS A 163 -11.57 -18.19 -7.66
CA HIS A 163 -10.28 -18.32 -7.00
C HIS A 163 -10.18 -19.61 -6.16
N VAL A 164 -11.20 -19.89 -5.33
CA VAL A 164 -11.27 -21.12 -4.53
C VAL A 164 -11.28 -22.37 -5.41
N GLN A 165 -12.05 -22.37 -6.51
CA GLN A 165 -12.08 -23.50 -7.46
C GLN A 165 -10.70 -23.75 -8.10
N MET A 166 -9.92 -22.69 -8.37
CA MET A 166 -8.55 -22.85 -8.85
C MET A 166 -7.65 -23.49 -7.80
N GLY A 167 -7.79 -23.12 -6.53
CA GLY A 167 -7.06 -23.73 -5.42
C GLY A 167 -7.40 -25.22 -5.22
N LEU A 168 -8.68 -25.58 -5.34
CA LEU A 168 -9.13 -26.98 -5.25
C LEU A 168 -8.61 -27.88 -6.38
N ALA A 169 -8.26 -27.28 -7.52
CA ALA A 169 -7.65 -27.99 -8.66
C ALA A 169 -6.11 -27.92 -8.64
N ASN A 170 -5.50 -27.29 -7.63
CA ASN A 170 -4.05 -27.17 -7.51
C ASN A 170 -3.43 -28.48 -6.99
N ASN A 171 -2.20 -28.76 -7.41
CA ASN A 171 -1.44 -29.94 -6.98
C ASN A 171 -0.62 -29.68 -5.70
N ASP A 172 -0.51 -28.43 -5.27
CA ASP A 172 0.12 -28.04 -4.00
C ASP A 172 -0.84 -28.31 -2.82
N GLU A 173 -0.40 -29.13 -1.86
CA GLU A 173 -1.21 -29.56 -0.71
C GLU A 173 -1.60 -28.37 0.20
N ASP A 174 -0.71 -27.40 0.39
CA ASP A 174 -0.96 -26.25 1.26
C ASP A 174 -2.02 -25.31 0.63
N ILE A 175 -1.95 -25.11 -0.68
CA ILE A 175 -2.98 -24.35 -1.43
C ILE A 175 -4.31 -25.09 -1.41
N LEU A 176 -4.31 -26.41 -1.58
CA LEU A 176 -5.52 -27.23 -1.53
C LEU A 176 -6.20 -27.17 -0.15
N GLU A 177 -5.43 -27.27 0.93
CA GLU A 177 -5.93 -27.15 2.31
C GLU A 177 -6.58 -25.77 2.51
N LEU A 178 -5.87 -24.70 2.16
CA LEU A 178 -6.38 -23.34 2.29
C LEU A 178 -7.64 -23.10 1.44
N ALA A 179 -7.69 -23.64 0.22
CA ALA A 179 -8.88 -23.56 -0.63
C ALA A 179 -10.09 -24.28 -0.01
N ASN A 180 -9.89 -25.43 0.65
CA ASN A 180 -10.95 -26.12 1.39
C ASN A 180 -11.46 -25.27 2.56
N GLU A 181 -10.56 -24.64 3.34
CA GLU A 181 -10.96 -23.73 4.42
C GLU A 181 -11.80 -22.55 3.92
N TYR A 182 -11.47 -22.00 2.75
CA TYR A 182 -12.25 -20.93 2.14
C TYR A 182 -13.60 -21.42 1.60
N MET A 183 -13.67 -22.66 1.11
CA MET A 183 -14.91 -23.28 0.63
C MET A 183 -15.95 -23.41 1.76
N GLU A 184 -15.52 -23.68 2.99
CA GLU A 184 -16.41 -23.73 4.17
C GLU A 184 -17.01 -22.36 4.54
N LYS A 185 -16.42 -21.26 4.05
CA LYS A 185 -16.82 -19.87 4.34
C LYS A 185 -17.74 -19.25 3.27
N LEU A 186 -18.06 -19.98 2.19
CA LEU A 186 -18.84 -19.53 1.02
C LEU A 186 -20.36 -19.65 1.15
#